data_AF-A0A3E0NFI1-F1
#
_entry.id   AF-A0A3E0NFI1-F1
#
_cell.length_a   1.000
_cell.length_b   1.000
_cell.length_c   1.000
_cell.angle_alpha   90.00
_cell.angle_beta   90.00
_cell.angle_gamma   90.00
#
_symmetry.space_group_name_H-M   'P 1'
#
loop_
_entity.id
_entity.type
_entity.pdbx_description
1 polymer ?
#
loop_
_entity_poly.entity_id
_entity_poly.type
_entity_poly.pdbx_seq_one_letter_code
_entity_poly.pdbx_strand_id
1 'polypeptide(L)' 'MKRFVLILGWSIAGALLLGAVGLIVGFFGPLLVGVLVDSQANLGPLWGIFVLGPVGVLLGAVTGLFLGLKKARNKPE' A
#
# COMPACT_ATOMS: atom_id res chain seq x y z
N MET A 1 -21.91 -6.13 14.28
CA MET A 1 -21.06 -6.82 13.28
C MET A 1 -20.92 -6.08 11.94
N LYS A 2 -21.99 -5.61 11.29
CA LYS A 2 -21.92 -4.99 9.93
C LYS A 2 -20.92 -3.83 9.80
N ARG A 3 -20.82 -2.94 10.79
CA ARG A 3 -19.87 -1.82 10.80
C ARG A 3 -18.41 -2.28 10.88
N PHE A 4 -18.13 -3.27 11.73
CA PHE A 4 -16.78 -3.83 11.89
C PHE A 4 -16.28 -4.45 10.59
N VAL A 5 -17.10 -5.28 9.94
CA VAL A 5 -16.76 -5.90 8.64
C VAL A 5 -16.48 -4.84 7.58
N LEU A 6 -17.25 -3.75 7.56
CA LEU A 6 -17.02 -2.65 6.63
C LEU A 6 -15.66 -1.97 6.89
N ILE A 7 -15.36 -1.61 8.14
CA ILE A 7 -14.10 -0.95 8.50
C ILE A 7 -12.90 -1.84 8.17
N LEU A 8 -12.99 -3.13 8.50
CA LEU A 8 -11.96 -4.11 8.20
C LEU A 8 -11.76 -4.27 6.69
N GLY A 9 -12.86 -4.36 5.93
CA GLY A 9 -12.82 -4.44 4.47
C GLY A 9 -12.10 -3.25 3.83
N TRP A 10 -12.38 -2.03 4.29
CA TRP A 10 -11.67 -0.83 3.82
C TRP A 10 -10.18 -0.84 4.20
N SER A 11 -9.85 -1.28 5.41
CA SER A 11 -8.47 -1.38 5.88
C SER A 11 -7.66 -2.36 5.03
N ILE A 12 -8.21 -3.57 4.78
CA ILE A 12 -7.57 -4.59 3.95
C ILE A 12 -7.45 -4.11 2.49
N ALA A 13 -8.50 -3.51 1.93
CA ALA A 13 -8.46 -3.01 0.56
C ALA A 13 -7.41 -1.91 0.38
N GLY A 14 -7.35 -0.95 1.32
CA GLY A 14 -6.32 0.09 1.31
C GLY A 14 -4.92 -0.49 1.45
N ALA A 15 -4.72 -1.43 2.38
CA ALA A 15 -3.45 -2.10 2.61
C ALA A 15 -2.94 -2.83 1.35
N LEU A 16 -3.81 -3.61 0.69
CA LEU A 16 -3.46 -4.32 -0.53
C LEU A 16 -3.18 -3.36 -1.69
N LEU A 17 -3.99 -2.32 -1.85
CA LEU A 17 -3.85 -1.38 -2.96
C LEU A 17 -2.57 -0.56 -2.83
N LEU A 18 -2.36 0.13 -1.70
CA LEU A 18 -1.14 0.92 -1.51
C LEU A 18 0.10 0.04 -1.32
N GLY A 19 -0.04 -1.14 -0.73
CA GLY A 19 1.03 -2.13 -0.63
C GLY A 19 1.48 -2.64 -2.00
N ALA A 20 0.56 -2.97 -2.89
CA ALA A 20 0.88 -3.39 -4.25
C ALA A 20 1.53 -2.24 -5.04
N VAL A 21 1.02 -1.02 -4.93
CA VAL A 21 1.62 0.17 -5.56
C VAL A 21 3.04 0.40 -5.03
N GLY A 22 3.22 0.37 -3.71
CA GLY A 22 4.53 0.52 -3.08
C GLY A 22 5.51 -0.58 -3.49
N LEU A 23 5.04 -1.82 -3.60
CA LEU A 23 5.85 -2.94 -4.08
C LEU A 23 6.26 -2.74 -5.54
N ILE A 24 5.33 -2.39 -6.44
CA ILE A 24 5.63 -2.17 -7.86
C ILE A 24 6.60 -0.99 -8.02
N VAL A 25 6.31 0.14 -7.38
CA VAL A 25 7.16 1.33 -7.46
C VAL A 25 8.53 1.07 -6.84
N GLY A 26 8.60 0.39 -5.69
CA GLY A 26 9.87 0.09 -5.05
C GLY A 26 10.68 -0.99 -5.75
N PHE A 27 10.01 -1.94 -6.40
CA PHE A 27 10.66 -2.98 -7.18
C PHE A 27 11.23 -2.40 -8.48
N PHE A 28 10.38 -1.76 -9.28
CA PHE A 28 10.74 -1.34 -10.63
C PHE A 28 11.32 0.08 -10.69
N GLY A 29 10.98 0.97 -9.77
CA GLY A 29 11.48 2.34 -9.75
C GLY A 29 13.00 2.43 -9.74
N PRO A 30 13.70 1.81 -8.76
CA PRO A 30 15.16 1.79 -8.73
C PRO A 30 15.79 1.09 -9.94
N LEU A 31 15.13 0.08 -10.51
CA LEU A 31 15.60 -0.58 -11.74
C LEU A 31 15.56 0.36 -12.94
N LEU A 32 14.44 1.08 -13.10
CA LEU A 32 14.29 2.08 -14.16
C LEU A 32 15.31 3.20 -14.00
N VAL A 33 15.48 3.74 -12.79
CA VAL A 33 16.52 4.74 -12.51
C VAL A 33 17.92 4.18 -12.81
N GLY A 34 18.19 2.93 -12.41
CA GLY A 34 19.47 2.26 -12.68
C GLY A 34 19.78 2.17 -14.18
N VAL A 35 18.80 1.83 -15.00
CA VAL A 35 18.93 1.81 -16.47
C VAL A 35 19.18 3.23 -17.02
N LEU A 36 18.52 4.25 -16.48
CA LEU A 36 18.65 5.63 -16.96
C LEU A 36 20.02 6.26 -16.61
N VAL A 37 20.66 5.84 -15.52
CA VAL A 37 21.93 6.41 -15.04
C VAL A 37 23.12 5.46 -15.16
N ASP A 38 22.97 4.37 -15.92
CA ASP A 38 23.96 3.31 -16.15
C ASP A 38 24.55 2.72 -14.85
N SER A 39 23.70 2.53 -13.84
CA SER A 39 24.07 1.95 -12.55
C SER A 39 23.79 0.44 -12.52
N GLN A 40 24.81 -0.31 -12.09
CA GLN A 40 24.78 -1.78 -11.97
C GLN A 40 24.05 -2.28 -10.71
N ALA A 41 23.59 -1.40 -9.83
CA ALA A 41 23.01 -1.79 -8.54
C ALA A 41 21.57 -2.34 -8.69
N ASN A 42 21.40 -3.65 -8.53
CA ASN A 42 20.10 -4.34 -8.62
C ASN A 42 19.34 -4.37 -7.26
N LEU A 43 19.20 -3.21 -6.61
CA LEU A 43 18.54 -3.11 -5.31
C LEU A 43 17.01 -2.96 -5.39
N GLY A 44 16.45 -2.81 -6.60
CA GLY A 44 15.01 -2.65 -6.81
C GLY A 44 14.17 -3.71 -6.11
N PRO A 45 14.40 -5.02 -6.34
CA PRO A 45 13.65 -6.08 -5.69
C PRO A 45 13.62 -5.96 -4.16
N LEU A 46 14.76 -5.65 -3.54
CA LEU A 46 14.88 -5.48 -2.08
C LEU A 46 14.09 -4.26 -1.59
N TRP A 47 14.16 -3.14 -2.30
CA TRP A 47 13.38 -1.93 -1.99
C TRP A 47 11.88 -2.17 -2.07
N GLY A 48 11.43 -2.91 -3.08
CA GLY A 48 10.02 -3.30 -3.25
C GLY A 48 9.51 -4.16 -2.10
N ILE A 49 10.21 -5.24 -1.75
CA ILE A 49 9.72 -6.22 -0.77
C ILE A 49 9.94 -5.83 0.68
N PHE A 50 11.04 -5.15 1.01
CA PHE A 50 11.40 -4.86 2.41
C PHE A 50 11.04 -3.44 2.86
N VAL A 51 10.85 -2.51 1.92
CA VAL A 51 10.64 -1.10 2.27
C VAL A 51 9.31 -0.58 1.73
N LEU A 52 9.21 -0.32 0.43
CA LEU A 52 8.09 0.43 -0.13
C LEU A 52 6.79 -0.38 -0.16
N GLY A 53 6.85 -1.70 -0.38
CA GLY A 53 5.70 -2.59 -0.24
C GLY A 53 5.13 -2.58 1.19
N PRO A 54 5.92 -2.95 2.22
CA PRO A 54 5.46 -2.91 3.61
C PRO A 54 5.00 -1.54 4.09
N VAL A 55 5.72 -0.46 3.73
CA VAL A 55 5.28 0.92 4.05
C VAL A 55 3.95 1.23 3.37
N GLY A 56 3.77 0.85 2.10
CA GLY A 56 2.51 0.98 1.38
C GLY A 56 1.37 0.22 2.06
N VAL A 57 1.61 -1.00 2.54
CA VAL A 57 0.63 -1.80 3.31
C VAL A 57 0.20 -1.05 4.58
N LEU A 58 1.16 -0.52 5.35
CA LEU A 58 0.88 0.19 6.60
C LEU A 58 0.08 1.47 6.33
N LEU A 59 0.52 2.30 5.38
CA LEU A 59 -0.18 3.53 4.99
C LEU A 59 -1.57 3.22 4.43
N GLY A 60 -1.69 2.14 3.66
CA GLY A 60 -2.95 1.65 3.11
C GLY A 60 -3.93 1.18 4.18
N ALA A 61 -3.46 0.43 5.16
CA ALA A 61 -4.27 -0.03 6.29
C ALA A 61 -4.80 1.17 7.09
N VAL A 62 -3.95 2.15 7.39
CA VAL A 62 -4.32 3.37 8.12
C VAL A 62 -5.31 4.21 7.32
N THR A 63 -5.06 4.43 6.03
CA THR A 63 -5.97 5.17 5.14
C THR A 63 -7.32 4.47 5.04
N GLY A 64 -7.31 3.16 4.82
CA GLY A 64 -8.51 2.32 4.76
C GLY A 64 -9.30 2.32 6.07
N LEU A 65 -8.61 2.31 7.21
CA LEU A 65 -9.25 2.45 8.53
C LEU A 65 -10.01 3.78 8.64
N PHE A 66 -9.39 4.92 8.29
CA PHE A 66 -10.05 6.22 8.32
C PHE A 66 -11.26 6.30 7.37
N LEU A 67 -11.12 5.78 6.15
CA LEU A 67 -12.22 5.72 5.18
C LEU A 67 -13.37 4.82 5.66
N GLY A 68 -13.03 3.67 6.24
CA GLY A 68 -13.97 2.72 6.83
C GLY A 68 -14.75 3.34 7.99
N LEU A 69 -14.07 4.03 8.90
CA LEU A 69 -14.69 4.74 10.03
C LEU A 69 -15.64 5.84 9.54
N LYS A 70 -15.20 6.66 8.58
CA LYS A 70 -16.04 7.72 7.99
C LYS A 70 -17.29 7.14 7.34
N LYS A 71 -17.16 6.02 6.61
CA LYS A 71 -18.28 5.38 5.92
C LYS A 71 -19.23 4.66 6.89
N ALA A 72 -18.70 4.04 7.95
CA ALA A 72 -19.51 3.40 8.98
C ALA A 72 -20.33 4.41 9.78
N ARG A 73 -19.81 5.61 10.02
CA ARG A 73 -20.52 6.71 10.68
C ARG A 73 -21.69 7.24 9.85
N ASN A 74 -21.53 7.31 8.53
CA ASN A 74 -22.51 7.93 7.62
C ASN A 74 -23.58 6.95 7.10
N LYS A 75 -23.59 5.68 7.53
CA LYS A 75 -24.66 4.73 7.18
C LYS A 75 -25.78 4.83 8.24
N PRO A 76 -26.99 5.33 7.90
CA PRO A 76 -28.16 5.13 8.75
C PRO A 76 -28.44 3.62 8.87
N GLU A 77 -28.81 3.16 10.07
CA GLU A 77 -29.02 1.74 10.39
C GLU A 77 -30.29 1.18 9.74
#